data_AF-A0A6N8HQB9-F1
#
_entry.id   AF-A0A6N8HQB9-F1
#
_cell.length_a   1.000
_cell.length_b   1.000
_cell.length_c   1.000
_cell.angle_alpha   90.00
_cell.angle_beta   90.00
_cell.angle_gamma   90.00
#
_symmetry.space_group_name_H-M   'P 1'
#
loop_
_entity.id
_entity.type
_entity.pdbx_description
1 polymer ?
#
loop_
_entity_poly.entity_id
_entity_poly.type
_entity_poly.pdbx_seq_one_letter_code
_entity_poly.pdbx_strand_id
1 'polypeptide(L)'
;MNIRGGRAGLNSVSFAGDNYYVISRLKKGQVVTKKKKIKKYENKLTSIIDGIPFVRSLSLMLRFLLTTWKVYLFGFLFIILSSLLFKGSRDPITTIIIQINDYIVLIFLVIGVGLVFKVTSIAKYHAAEHMVANAYVVDSDLTVDKVRVQPRTHNHCGTNLVVTILFLLAILHMFFGSTRWIYLGAWVVGYEIWRFEPKFIWTVILAISKTAQYILFTSPPSDKHIVVAMAAMQGLEKAELKND
;
A
#
# COMPACT_ATOMS: atom_id res chain seq x y z
N MET A 1 -22.69 -4.44 -2.68
CA MET A 1 -22.13 -3.12 -2.30
C MET A 1 -20.86 -2.84 -3.11
N ASN A 2 -20.45 -1.58 -3.24
CA ASN A 2 -19.15 -1.25 -3.85
C ASN A 2 -18.02 -1.27 -2.81
N ILE A 3 -16.96 -2.03 -3.09
CA ILE A 3 -15.75 -2.04 -2.27
C ILE A 3 -14.80 -0.95 -2.81
N ARG A 4 -14.54 0.08 -2.01
CA ARG A 4 -13.61 1.17 -2.37
C ARG A 4 -12.15 0.84 -2.09
N GLY A 5 -11.90 -0.12 -1.20
CA GLY A 5 -10.56 -0.63 -0.94
C GLY A 5 -10.46 -1.40 0.36
N GLY A 6 -9.29 -2.02 0.57
CA GLY A 6 -8.95 -2.74 1.78
C GLY A 6 -7.56 -2.39 2.29
N ARG A 7 -7.32 -2.66 3.56
CA ARG A 7 -6.00 -2.53 4.20
C ARG A 7 -5.81 -3.63 5.22
N ALA A 8 -4.64 -4.25 5.19
CA ALA A 8 -4.16 -5.15 6.23
C ALA A 8 -3.22 -4.43 7.20
N GLY A 9 -3.26 -4.84 8.47
CA GLY A 9 -2.35 -4.40 9.51
C GLY A 9 -1.97 -5.55 10.42
N LEU A 10 -1.27 -5.23 11.50
CA LEU A 10 -0.90 -6.25 12.48
C LEU A 10 -2.17 -6.80 13.14
N ASN A 11 -2.42 -8.11 12.98
CA ASN A 11 -3.60 -8.79 13.51
C ASN A 11 -4.94 -8.15 13.11
N SER A 12 -5.02 -7.52 11.94
CA SER A 12 -6.23 -6.83 11.51
C SER A 12 -6.37 -6.72 10.00
N VAL A 13 -7.63 -6.70 9.56
CA VAL A 13 -8.03 -6.43 8.18
C VAL A 13 -9.15 -5.40 8.22
N SER A 14 -9.18 -4.52 7.22
CA SER A 14 -10.20 -3.52 7.08
C SER A 14 -10.64 -3.36 5.63
N PHE A 15 -11.92 -3.05 5.44
CA PHE A 15 -12.52 -2.72 4.17
C PHE A 15 -13.26 -1.38 4.26
N ALA A 16 -13.23 -0.62 3.17
CA ALA A 16 -13.95 0.62 2.99
C ALA A 16 -14.99 0.45 1.89
N GLY A 17 -16.23 0.85 2.20
CA GLY A 17 -17.32 1.01 1.24
C GLY A 17 -17.53 2.49 0.92
N ASP A 18 -18.75 2.83 0.51
CA ASP A 18 -19.14 4.21 0.18
C ASP A 18 -19.35 5.07 1.43
N ASN A 19 -19.99 4.51 2.47
CA ASN A 19 -20.39 5.24 3.68
C ASN A 19 -19.68 4.75 4.93
N TYR A 20 -19.20 3.51 4.94
CA TYR A 20 -18.61 2.87 6.10
C TYR A 20 -17.21 2.35 5.86
N TYR A 21 -16.44 2.38 6.94
CA TYR A 21 -15.16 1.72 7.08
C TYR A 21 -15.29 0.71 8.20
N VAL A 22 -14.95 -0.55 7.93
CA VAL A 22 -15.02 -1.62 8.91
C VAL A 22 -13.64 -2.24 9.09
N ILE A 23 -13.24 -2.40 10.35
CA ILE A 23 -11.99 -3.05 10.73
C ILE A 23 -12.26 -4.20 11.68
N SER A 24 -11.74 -5.38 11.35
CA SER A 24 -11.76 -6.54 12.21
C SER A 24 -10.35 -6.82 12.71
N ARG A 25 -10.24 -7.11 14.01
CA ARG A 25 -8.97 -7.42 14.67
C ARG A 25 -9.05 -8.72 15.43
N LEU A 26 -7.98 -9.50 15.40
CA LEU A 26 -7.81 -10.66 16.26
C LEU A 26 -7.24 -10.22 17.61
N LYS A 27 -8.03 -10.30 18.68
CA LYS A 27 -7.61 -10.01 20.06
C LYS A 27 -7.89 -11.19 20.95
N LYS A 28 -6.87 -11.75 21.61
CA LYS A 28 -6.98 -12.89 22.53
C LYS A 28 -7.80 -14.07 21.94
N GLY A 29 -7.62 -14.36 20.65
CA GLY A 29 -8.33 -15.43 19.95
C GLY A 29 -9.75 -15.10 19.46
N GLN A 30 -10.30 -13.93 19.80
CA GLN A 30 -11.61 -13.48 19.33
C GLN A 30 -11.50 -12.41 18.24
N VAL A 31 -12.42 -12.44 17.28
CA VAL A 31 -12.52 -11.43 16.22
C VAL A 31 -13.39 -10.29 16.69
N VAL A 32 -12.82 -9.10 16.81
CA VAL A 32 -13.53 -7.87 17.19
C VAL A 32 -13.68 -6.98 15.97
N THR A 33 -14.92 -6.76 15.55
CA THR A 33 -15.25 -5.90 14.41
C THR A 33 -15.72 -4.53 14.89
N LYS A 34 -15.14 -3.46 14.33
CA LYS A 34 -15.54 -2.08 14.58
C LYS A 34 -15.93 -1.42 13.27
N LYS A 35 -17.11 -0.82 13.24
CA LYS A 35 -17.55 0.03 12.12
C LYS A 35 -17.35 1.50 12.47
N LYS A 36 -16.99 2.30 11.46
CA LYS A 36 -16.88 3.75 11.54
C LYS A 36 -17.53 4.33 10.30
N LYS A 37 -18.44 5.29 10.47
CA LYS A 37 -18.98 6.04 9.33
C LYS A 37 -17.85 6.87 8.73
N ILE A 38 -17.68 6.79 7.42
CA ILE A 38 -16.75 7.64 6.68
C ILE A 38 -17.32 9.06 6.80
N LYS A 39 -16.63 9.92 7.56
CA LYS A 39 -16.92 11.35 7.53
C LYS A 39 -16.47 11.83 6.15
N LYS A 40 -17.43 12.07 5.25
CA LYS A 40 -17.17 12.75 3.98
C LYS A 40 -16.53 14.10 4.34
N TYR A 41 -15.23 14.23 4.11
CA TYR A 41 -14.48 15.45 4.45
C TYR A 41 -14.79 16.46 3.35
N GLU A 42 -15.99 17.03 3.39
CA GLU A 42 -16.46 18.03 2.42
C GLU A 42 -16.03 19.42 2.87
N ASN A 43 -14.74 19.73 2.72
CA ASN A 43 -14.40 21.10 2.38
C ASN A 43 -14.55 21.19 0.86
N LYS A 44 -15.34 22.14 0.34
CA LYS A 44 -15.53 22.35 -1.11
C LYS A 44 -14.21 22.35 -1.87
N LEU A 45 -13.17 22.92 -1.24
CA LEU A 45 -11.80 22.96 -1.75
C LEU A 45 -11.18 21.58 -2.02
N THR A 46 -11.36 20.59 -1.13
CA THR A 46 -10.74 19.27 -1.32
C THR A 46 -11.39 18.51 -2.47
N SER A 47 -12.70 18.64 -2.65
CA SER A 47 -13.40 18.04 -3.80
C SER A 47 -12.96 18.62 -5.14
N ILE A 48 -12.66 19.92 -5.18
CA ILE A 48 -12.13 20.59 -6.39
C ILE A 48 -10.70 20.11 -6.68
N ILE A 49 -9.84 20.07 -5.65
CA ILE A 49 -8.46 19.59 -5.75
C ILE A 49 -8.40 18.16 -6.28
N ASP A 50 -9.26 17.27 -5.77
CA ASP A 50 -9.30 15.86 -6.18
C ASP A 50 -9.82 15.66 -7.62
N GLY A 51 -10.54 16.65 -8.15
CA GLY A 51 -11.04 16.68 -9.52
C GLY A 51 -9.99 17.03 -10.57
N ILE A 52 -8.97 17.83 -10.22
CA ILE A 52 -7.95 18.31 -11.16
C ILE A 52 -6.81 17.28 -11.27
N PRO A 53 -6.52 16.74 -12.48
CA PRO A 53 -5.37 15.84 -12.70
C PRO A 53 -4.06 16.47 -12.24
N PHE A 54 -3.11 15.65 -11.77
CA PHE A 54 -1.81 16.05 -11.22
C PHE A 54 -1.88 16.82 -9.88
N VAL A 55 -2.78 17.80 -9.75
CA VAL A 55 -3.01 18.55 -8.51
C VAL A 55 -3.49 17.61 -7.39
N ARG A 56 -4.40 16.69 -7.70
CA ARG A 56 -4.81 15.62 -6.79
C ARG A 56 -3.65 14.71 -6.35
N SER A 57 -2.74 14.38 -7.28
CA SER A 57 -1.57 13.54 -7.00
C SER A 57 -0.63 14.25 -6.02
N LEU A 58 -0.40 15.54 -6.26
CA LEU A 58 0.38 16.39 -5.37
C LEU A 58 -0.28 16.55 -4.00
N SER A 59 -1.61 16.72 -3.95
CA SER A 59 -2.36 16.76 -2.70
C SER A 59 -2.22 15.46 -1.91
N LEU A 60 -2.32 14.31 -2.58
CA LEU A 60 -2.11 13.00 -1.97
C LEU A 60 -0.69 12.86 -1.42
N MET A 61 0.33 13.27 -2.19
CA MET A 61 1.72 13.29 -1.75
C MET A 61 1.89 14.11 -0.47
N LEU A 62 1.36 15.34 -0.47
CA LEU A 62 1.49 16.26 0.65
C LEU A 62 0.76 15.71 1.89
N ARG A 63 -0.44 15.15 1.73
CA ARG A 63 -1.16 14.48 2.82
C ARG A 63 -0.38 13.28 3.37
N PHE A 64 0.23 12.48 2.50
CA PHE A 64 1.07 11.36 2.91
C PHE A 64 2.27 11.86 3.71
N LEU A 65 2.98 12.89 3.24
CA LEU A 65 4.10 13.50 3.95
C LEU A 65 3.70 14.05 5.33
N LEU A 66 2.59 14.79 5.39
CA LEU A 66 2.08 15.38 6.64
C LEU A 66 1.57 14.33 7.63
N THR A 67 1.01 13.21 7.17
CA THR A 67 0.52 12.15 8.07
C THR A 67 1.65 11.25 8.57
N THR A 68 2.73 11.12 7.80
CA THR A 68 3.88 10.26 8.12
C THR A 68 5.12 11.03 8.60
N TRP A 69 4.99 12.35 8.84
CA TRP A 69 6.09 13.25 9.23
C TRP A 69 6.94 12.76 10.40
N LYS A 70 6.33 12.10 11.40
CA LYS A 70 7.06 11.56 12.56
C LYS A 70 8.08 10.49 12.18
N VAL A 71 7.78 9.68 11.15
CA VAL A 71 8.69 8.65 10.64
C VAL A 71 9.89 9.31 9.96
N TYR A 72 9.65 10.33 9.13
CA TYR A 72 10.73 11.09 8.49
C TYR A 72 11.59 11.84 9.51
N LEU A 73 10.97 12.43 10.54
CA LEU A 73 11.69 13.08 11.62
C LEU A 73 12.60 12.10 12.36
N PHE A 74 12.10 10.91 12.70
CA PHE A 74 12.90 9.88 13.35
C PHE A 74 14.05 9.41 12.45
N GLY A 75 13.79 9.16 11.17
CA GLY A 75 14.83 8.79 10.20
C GLY A 75 15.89 9.88 10.04
N PHE A 76 15.48 11.15 10.00
CA PHE A 76 16.39 12.30 9.92
C PHE A 76 17.27 12.44 11.17
N LEU A 77 16.68 12.33 12.36
CA LEU A 77 17.42 12.32 13.62
C LEU A 77 18.40 11.14 13.70
N PHE A 78 17.99 9.96 13.22
CA PHE A 78 18.86 8.80 13.14
C PHE A 78 20.06 9.03 12.21
N ILE A 79 19.86 9.68 11.05
CA ILE A 79 20.96 10.05 10.14
C ILE A 79 21.91 11.05 10.79
N ILE A 80 21.39 12.09 11.46
CA ILE A 80 22.23 13.05 12.19
C ILE A 80 23.04 12.34 13.28
N LEU A 81 22.39 11.53 14.12
CA LEU A 81 23.04 10.79 15.19
C LEU A 81 24.13 9.86 14.63
N SER A 82 23.84 9.12 13.56
CA SER A 82 24.81 8.28 12.87
C SER A 82 26.00 9.12 12.38
N SER A 83 25.74 10.25 11.72
CA SER A 83 26.81 11.12 11.19
C SER A 83 27.71 11.70 12.27
N LEU A 84 27.18 11.93 13.48
CA LEU A 84 27.95 12.40 14.64
C LEU A 84 28.78 11.28 15.26
N LEU A 85 28.24 10.06 15.34
CA LEU A 85 28.94 8.88 15.86
C LEU A 85 30.09 8.42 14.96
N PHE A 86 29.93 8.54 13.63
CA PHE A 86 30.94 8.15 12.64
C PHE A 86 31.81 9.32 12.16
N LYS A 87 31.77 10.47 12.86
CA LYS A 87 32.53 11.66 12.51
C LYS A 87 34.03 11.42 12.75
N GLY A 88 34.78 11.12 11.68
CA GLY A 88 36.25 10.96 11.72
C GLY A 88 36.77 9.60 11.26
N SER A 89 35.90 8.61 10.98
CA SER A 89 36.35 7.33 10.41
C SER A 89 36.60 7.44 8.91
N ARG A 90 37.88 7.38 8.52
CA ARG A 90 38.32 7.21 7.11
C ARG A 90 38.30 5.73 6.72
N ASP A 91 37.22 5.02 7.07
CA ASP A 91 37.11 3.61 6.75
C ASP A 91 36.70 3.43 5.29
N PRO A 92 37.29 2.48 4.54
CA PRO A 92 36.88 2.18 3.16
C PRO A 92 35.37 1.92 3.03
N ILE A 93 34.74 1.41 4.10
CA ILE A 93 33.31 1.15 4.20
C ILE A 93 32.49 2.45 4.09
N THR A 94 32.92 3.57 4.70
CA THR A 94 32.19 4.85 4.61
C THR A 94 32.25 5.41 3.19
N THR A 95 33.35 5.17 2.47
CA THR A 95 33.53 5.60 1.07
C THR A 95 32.69 4.77 0.10
N ILE A 96 32.53 3.47 0.36
CA ILE A 96 31.62 2.58 -0.39
C ILE A 96 30.15 2.99 -0.18
N ILE A 97 29.77 3.34 1.05
CA ILE A 97 28.41 3.83 1.35
C ILE A 97 28.08 5.13 0.59
N ILE A 98 29.07 5.98 0.33
CA ILE A 98 28.91 7.27 -0.39
C ILE A 98 28.73 7.06 -1.91
N GLN A 99 29.17 5.93 -2.48
CA GLN A 99 29.07 5.64 -3.92
C GLN A 99 27.95 4.64 -4.27
N ILE A 100 26.99 4.40 -3.37
CA ILE A 100 25.86 3.51 -3.67
C ILE A 100 24.95 4.21 -4.71
N ASN A 101 24.77 3.57 -5.85
CA ASN A 101 23.85 3.99 -6.89
C ASN A 101 22.40 4.06 -6.34
N ASP A 102 21.66 5.13 -6.64
CA ASP A 102 20.26 5.33 -6.23
C ASP A 102 19.36 4.11 -6.53
N TYR A 103 19.61 3.41 -7.64
CA TYR A 103 18.88 2.18 -7.97
C TYR A 103 19.12 1.05 -6.97
N ILE A 104 20.36 0.91 -6.49
CA ILE A 104 20.72 -0.11 -5.51
C ILE A 104 20.02 0.18 -4.19
N VAL A 105 20.05 1.46 -3.75
CA VAL A 105 19.31 1.90 -2.56
C VAL A 105 17.82 1.59 -2.69
N LEU A 106 17.23 1.90 -3.85
CA LEU A 106 15.81 1.69 -4.11
C LEU A 106 15.43 0.20 -4.03
N ILE A 107 16.22 -0.68 -4.65
CA ILE A 107 16.01 -2.13 -4.64
C ILE A 107 16.10 -2.65 -3.20
N PHE A 108 17.14 -2.28 -2.45
CA PHE A 108 17.28 -2.68 -1.06
C PHE A 108 16.13 -2.17 -0.18
N LEU A 109 15.63 -0.96 -0.43
CA LEU A 109 14.48 -0.42 0.29
C LEU A 109 13.22 -1.26 0.03
N VAL A 110 12.92 -1.57 -1.24
CA VAL A 110 11.74 -2.38 -1.60
C VAL A 110 11.84 -3.78 -1.01
N ILE A 111 13.00 -4.43 -1.11
CA ILE A 111 13.24 -5.75 -0.53
C ILE A 111 13.15 -5.68 1.00
N GLY A 112 13.77 -4.70 1.64
CA GLY A 112 13.76 -4.52 3.09
C GLY A 112 12.34 -4.36 3.64
N VAL A 113 11.52 -3.51 3.02
CA VAL A 113 10.10 -3.38 3.39
C VAL A 113 9.34 -4.70 3.13
N GLY A 114 9.58 -5.37 2.01
CA GLY A 114 9.02 -6.68 1.72
C GLY A 114 9.36 -7.74 2.78
N LEU A 115 10.61 -7.78 3.23
CA LEU A 115 11.05 -8.70 4.28
C LEU A 115 10.34 -8.41 5.61
N VAL A 116 10.18 -7.14 6.00
CA VAL A 116 9.39 -6.76 7.17
C VAL A 116 7.95 -7.28 7.05
N PHE A 117 7.33 -7.15 5.87
CA PHE A 117 5.99 -7.70 5.63
C PHE A 117 5.96 -9.22 5.79
N LYS A 118 6.96 -9.95 5.29
CA LYS A 118 7.01 -11.42 5.35
C LYS A 118 7.29 -11.96 6.75
N VAL A 119 8.17 -11.31 7.51
CA VAL A 119 8.51 -11.70 8.89
C VAL A 119 7.34 -11.40 9.83
N THR A 120 6.53 -10.38 9.52
CA THR A 120 5.33 -10.06 10.29
C THR A 120 4.10 -10.83 9.79
N SER A 121 3.04 -10.89 10.61
CA SER A 121 1.75 -11.47 10.17
C SER A 121 1.02 -10.62 9.12
N ILE A 122 1.51 -9.42 8.83
CA ILE A 122 0.87 -8.46 7.90
C ILE A 122 0.73 -9.07 6.51
N ALA A 123 1.77 -9.72 5.97
CA ALA A 123 1.68 -10.36 4.65
C ALA A 123 0.59 -11.43 4.56
N LYS A 124 0.31 -12.15 5.67
CA LYS A 124 -0.78 -13.14 5.74
C LYS A 124 -2.14 -12.48 5.79
N TYR A 125 -2.31 -11.44 6.61
CA TYR A 125 -3.56 -10.66 6.63
C TYR A 125 -3.82 -9.93 5.31
N HIS A 126 -2.77 -9.47 4.62
CA HIS A 126 -2.86 -8.84 3.32
C HIS A 126 -3.28 -9.83 2.23
N ALA A 127 -2.70 -11.04 2.22
CA ALA A 127 -3.17 -12.10 1.34
C ALA A 127 -4.65 -12.45 1.60
N ALA A 128 -5.06 -12.56 2.87
CA ALA A 128 -6.45 -12.83 3.22
C ALA A 128 -7.41 -11.71 2.79
N GLU A 129 -6.99 -10.45 2.90
CA GLU A 129 -7.76 -9.30 2.41
C GLU A 129 -8.00 -9.38 0.89
N HIS A 130 -6.95 -9.62 0.10
CA HIS A 130 -7.07 -9.83 -1.34
C HIS A 130 -7.96 -11.02 -1.71
N MET A 131 -7.75 -12.16 -1.04
CA MET A 131 -8.51 -13.39 -1.32
C MET A 131 -10.00 -13.21 -1.02
N VAL A 132 -10.34 -12.53 0.09
CA VAL A 132 -11.74 -12.23 0.43
C VAL A 132 -12.35 -11.23 -0.54
N ALA A 133 -11.62 -10.18 -0.93
CA ALA A 133 -12.10 -9.23 -1.92
C ALA A 133 -12.38 -9.91 -3.28
N ASN A 134 -11.46 -10.75 -3.74
CA ASN A 134 -11.62 -11.54 -4.97
C ASN A 134 -12.80 -12.52 -4.87
N ALA A 135 -12.96 -13.22 -3.74
CA ALA A 135 -14.09 -14.12 -3.52
C ALA A 135 -15.43 -13.37 -3.56
N TYR A 136 -15.51 -12.23 -2.88
CA TYR A 136 -16.75 -11.46 -2.75
C TYR A 136 -17.25 -10.91 -4.10
N VAL A 137 -16.34 -10.60 -5.03
CA VAL A 137 -16.69 -10.18 -6.39
C VAL A 137 -17.33 -11.32 -7.20
N VAL A 138 -16.94 -12.57 -6.93
CA VAL A 138 -17.50 -13.76 -7.59
C VAL A 138 -18.83 -14.15 -6.93
N ASP A 139 -18.85 -14.20 -5.59
CA ASP A 139 -20.01 -14.58 -4.79
C ASP A 139 -19.96 -13.91 -3.41
N SER A 140 -21.03 -13.21 -3.04
CA SER A 140 -21.16 -12.56 -1.73
C SER A 140 -21.28 -13.54 -0.56
N ASP A 141 -21.69 -14.79 -0.80
CA ASP A 141 -21.77 -15.83 0.23
C ASP A 141 -20.38 -16.42 0.52
N LEU A 142 -19.63 -15.69 1.34
CA LEU A 142 -18.26 -16.00 1.71
C LEU A 142 -18.18 -17.22 2.64
N THR A 143 -17.48 -18.27 2.19
CA THR A 143 -17.00 -19.38 3.02
C THR A 143 -15.48 -19.47 2.98
N VAL A 144 -14.87 -20.09 3.99
CA VAL A 144 -13.41 -20.23 4.06
C VAL A 144 -12.87 -20.99 2.84
N ASP A 145 -13.56 -22.02 2.39
CA ASP A 145 -13.14 -22.85 1.25
C ASP A 145 -13.19 -22.08 -0.07
N LYS A 146 -14.26 -21.29 -0.30
CA LYS A 146 -14.38 -20.40 -1.48
C LYS A 146 -13.27 -19.34 -1.49
N VAL A 147 -12.90 -18.81 -0.32
CA VAL A 147 -11.82 -17.82 -0.21
C VAL A 147 -10.46 -18.46 -0.44
N ARG A 148 -10.22 -19.68 0.07
CA ARG A 148 -8.93 -20.36 0.01
C ARG A 148 -8.41 -20.57 -1.42
N VAL A 149 -9.31 -20.76 -2.39
CA VAL A 149 -8.95 -20.96 -3.79
C VAL A 149 -8.66 -19.66 -4.56
N GLN A 150 -8.94 -18.49 -3.96
CA GLN A 150 -8.74 -17.21 -4.63
C GLN A 150 -7.27 -16.81 -4.71
N PRO A 151 -6.88 -16.01 -5.72
CA PRO A 151 -5.54 -15.49 -5.79
C PRO A 151 -5.25 -14.52 -4.64
N ARG A 152 -4.04 -14.61 -4.10
CA ARG A 152 -3.50 -13.70 -3.08
C ARG A 152 -3.05 -12.34 -3.62
N THR A 153 -3.15 -12.12 -4.92
CA THR A 153 -2.84 -10.84 -5.58
C THR A 153 -4.12 -10.15 -6.01
N HIS A 154 -4.12 -8.82 -6.02
CA HIS A 154 -5.29 -8.03 -6.40
C HIS A 154 -4.94 -6.95 -7.44
N ASN A 155 -5.84 -6.73 -8.41
CA ASN A 155 -5.65 -5.77 -9.51
C ASN A 155 -5.70 -4.30 -9.03
N HIS A 156 -6.41 -4.03 -7.94
CA HIS A 156 -6.56 -2.69 -7.35
C HIS A 156 -5.85 -2.56 -5.99
N CYS A 157 -4.70 -3.23 -5.82
CA CYS A 157 -3.89 -3.10 -4.61
C CYS A 157 -3.10 -1.79 -4.61
N GLY A 158 -2.94 -1.13 -3.46
CA GLY A 158 -2.10 0.07 -3.31
C GLY A 158 -0.62 -0.19 -3.63
N THR A 159 -0.15 -1.42 -3.56
CA THR A 159 1.19 -1.81 -4.04
C THR A 159 1.35 -1.54 -5.54
N ASN A 160 0.28 -1.59 -6.34
CA ASN A 160 0.34 -1.29 -7.77
C ASN A 160 0.68 0.18 -8.03
N LEU A 161 0.20 1.10 -7.16
CA LEU A 161 0.58 2.52 -7.23
C LEU A 161 2.08 2.69 -6.95
N VAL A 162 2.60 2.04 -5.89
CA VAL A 162 4.02 2.11 -5.54
C VAL A 162 4.88 1.57 -6.68
N VAL A 163 4.54 0.40 -7.23
CA VAL A 163 5.28 -0.19 -8.37
C VAL A 163 5.20 0.70 -9.61
N THR A 164 4.06 1.33 -9.88
CA THR A 164 3.91 2.30 -10.99
C THR A 164 4.88 3.47 -10.83
N ILE A 165 4.95 4.06 -9.63
CA ILE A 165 5.84 5.18 -9.33
C ILE A 165 7.30 4.74 -9.47
N LEU A 166 7.67 3.57 -8.94
CA LEU A 166 9.04 3.04 -9.04
C LEU A 166 9.44 2.71 -10.48
N PHE A 167 8.52 2.16 -11.26
CA PHE A 167 8.72 1.86 -12.69
C PHE A 167 9.00 3.15 -13.47
N LEU A 168 8.17 4.18 -13.29
CA LEU A 168 8.42 5.48 -13.92
C LEU A 168 9.68 6.15 -13.40
N LEU A 169 9.97 6.03 -12.10
CA LEU A 169 11.18 6.57 -11.51
C LEU A 169 12.41 5.99 -12.21
N ALA A 170 12.41 4.68 -12.47
CA ALA A 170 13.51 4.01 -13.16
C ALA A 170 13.65 4.47 -14.62
N ILE A 171 12.54 4.59 -15.34
CA ILE A 171 12.53 5.10 -16.72
C ILE A 171 13.05 6.54 -16.78
N LEU A 172 12.53 7.42 -15.92
CA LEU A 172 12.92 8.83 -15.93
C LEU A 172 14.39 9.00 -15.53
N HIS A 173 14.91 8.24 -14.57
CA HIS A 173 16.32 8.27 -14.24
C HIS A 173 17.21 7.81 -15.40
N MET A 174 16.76 6.83 -16.21
CA MET A 174 17.51 6.36 -17.37
C MET A 174 17.70 7.46 -18.43
N PHE A 175 16.69 8.31 -18.64
CA PHE A 175 16.74 9.37 -19.67
C PHE A 175 17.27 10.71 -19.15
N PHE A 176 17.01 11.06 -17.88
CA PHE A 176 17.26 12.39 -17.33
C PHE A 176 18.29 12.42 -16.18
N GLY A 177 18.91 11.28 -15.85
CA GLY A 177 19.91 11.16 -14.79
C GLY A 177 19.33 11.24 -13.36
N SER A 178 20.17 11.47 -12.35
CA SER A 178 19.72 11.61 -10.96
C SER A 178 19.46 13.07 -10.58
N THR A 179 18.35 13.62 -11.10
CA THR A 179 17.88 14.96 -10.72
C THR A 179 16.72 14.88 -9.73
N ARG A 180 16.69 15.79 -8.75
CA ARG A 180 15.69 15.78 -7.66
C ARG A 180 14.24 15.89 -8.15
N TRP A 181 14.02 16.53 -9.29
CA TRP A 181 12.68 16.73 -9.87
C TRP A 181 12.07 15.44 -10.42
N ILE A 182 12.88 14.42 -10.73
CA ILE A 182 12.40 13.14 -11.27
C ILE A 182 11.55 12.39 -10.24
N TYR A 183 11.87 12.48 -8.95
CA TYR A 183 11.05 11.87 -7.89
C TYR A 183 9.64 12.46 -7.86
N LEU A 184 9.54 13.79 -7.98
CA LEU A 184 8.26 14.49 -8.07
C LEU A 184 7.50 14.12 -9.35
N GLY A 185 8.19 14.11 -10.49
CA GLY A 185 7.62 13.74 -11.79
C GLY A 185 7.08 12.31 -11.79
N ALA A 186 7.86 11.34 -11.27
CA ALA A 186 7.47 9.95 -11.15
C ALA A 186 6.23 9.76 -10.27
N TRP A 187 6.13 10.50 -9.16
CA TRP A 187 4.95 10.48 -8.30
C TRP A 187 3.72 11.04 -9.01
N VAL A 188 3.87 12.25 -9.56
CA VAL A 188 2.77 13.00 -10.19
C VAL A 188 2.21 12.24 -11.38
N VAL A 189 3.07 11.80 -12.31
CA VAL A 189 2.67 11.03 -13.48
C VAL A 189 2.27 9.61 -13.12
N GLY A 190 2.98 8.96 -12.18
CA GLY A 190 2.71 7.58 -11.79
C GLY A 190 1.36 7.38 -11.15
N TYR A 191 0.93 8.32 -10.31
CA TYR A 191 -0.42 8.31 -9.77
C TYR A 191 -1.48 8.40 -10.88
N GLU A 192 -1.27 9.24 -11.89
CA GLU A 192 -2.21 9.39 -12.99
C GLU A 192 -2.26 8.14 -13.87
N ILE A 193 -1.11 7.51 -14.17
CA ILE A 193 -1.06 6.22 -14.87
C ILE A 193 -1.82 5.14 -14.08
N TRP A 194 -1.59 5.07 -12.77
CA TRP A 194 -2.29 4.12 -11.90
C TRP A 194 -3.81 4.34 -11.88
N ARG A 195 -4.25 5.60 -11.97
CA ARG A 195 -5.69 5.93 -11.95
C ARG A 195 -6.38 5.73 -13.29
N PHE A 196 -5.70 6.03 -14.40
CA PHE A 196 -6.27 5.90 -15.74
C PHE A 196 -6.11 4.49 -16.33
N GLU A 197 -5.23 3.67 -15.76
CA GLU A 197 -5.00 2.27 -16.16
C GLU A 197 -4.83 2.09 -17.68
N PRO A 198 -3.90 2.83 -18.34
CA PRO A 198 -3.74 2.78 -19.79
C PRO A 198 -3.33 1.38 -20.26
N LYS A 199 -4.18 0.72 -21.06
CA LYS A 199 -4.12 -0.72 -21.38
C LYS A 199 -2.71 -1.30 -21.56
N PHE A 200 -1.90 -0.71 -22.45
CA PHE A 200 -0.57 -1.23 -22.78
C PHE A 200 0.40 -1.17 -21.60
N ILE A 201 0.61 0.03 -21.05
CA ILE A 201 1.54 0.26 -19.93
C ILE A 201 1.03 -0.45 -18.67
N TRP A 202 -0.27 -0.40 -18.42
CA TRP A 202 -0.89 -0.99 -17.25
C TRP A 202 -0.76 -2.51 -17.21
N THR A 203 -0.82 -3.19 -18.35
CA THR A 203 -0.62 -4.65 -18.41
C THR A 203 0.78 -5.05 -17.93
N VAL A 204 1.81 -4.32 -18.38
CA VAL A 204 3.21 -4.56 -17.96
C VAL A 204 3.38 -4.26 -16.46
N ILE A 205 2.87 -3.12 -16.01
CA ILE A 205 2.93 -2.72 -14.60
C ILE A 205 2.20 -3.73 -13.72
N LEU A 206 1.02 -4.21 -14.12
CA LEU A 206 0.26 -5.19 -13.36
C LEU A 206 1.00 -6.53 -13.26
N ALA A 207 1.68 -6.98 -14.32
CA ALA A 207 2.48 -8.20 -14.27
C ALA A 207 3.62 -8.10 -13.24
N ILE A 208 4.37 -6.99 -13.27
CA ILE A 208 5.44 -6.71 -12.29
C ILE A 208 4.83 -6.58 -10.88
N SER A 209 3.71 -5.87 -10.76
CA SER A 209 3.08 -5.61 -9.47
C SER A 209 2.52 -6.87 -8.83
N LYS A 210 1.84 -7.75 -9.59
CA LYS A 210 1.36 -9.05 -9.09
C LYS A 210 2.53 -9.93 -8.64
N THR A 211 3.62 -9.92 -9.39
CA THR A 211 4.85 -10.63 -9.01
C THR A 211 5.42 -10.08 -7.71
N ALA A 212 5.55 -8.77 -7.57
CA ALA A 212 6.01 -8.13 -6.35
C ALA A 212 5.08 -8.40 -5.16
N GLN A 213 3.76 -8.30 -5.36
CA GLN A 213 2.77 -8.67 -4.35
C GLN A 213 2.96 -10.11 -3.89
N TYR A 214 3.10 -11.06 -4.82
CA TYR A 214 3.27 -12.47 -4.52
C TYR A 214 4.62 -12.81 -3.89
N ILE A 215 5.70 -12.11 -4.21
CA ILE A 215 7.02 -12.46 -3.66
C ILE A 215 7.26 -11.78 -2.31
N LEU A 216 6.85 -10.51 -2.19
CA LEU A 216 7.27 -9.61 -1.12
C LEU A 216 6.14 -9.22 -0.14
N PHE A 217 4.96 -8.87 -0.64
CA PHE A 217 3.95 -8.19 0.18
C PHE A 217 2.81 -9.07 0.68
N THR A 218 2.77 -10.33 0.25
CA THR A 218 1.76 -11.31 0.66
C THR A 218 2.45 -12.59 1.12
N SER A 219 1.75 -13.41 1.89
CA SER A 219 2.19 -14.73 2.32
C SER A 219 0.96 -15.64 2.45
N PRO A 220 1.08 -16.96 2.25
CA PRO A 220 -0.05 -17.88 2.41
C PRO A 220 -0.75 -17.68 3.78
N PRO A 221 -2.04 -17.31 3.78
CA PRO A 221 -2.79 -17.11 5.01
C PRO A 221 -3.22 -18.46 5.61
N SER A 222 -3.38 -18.49 6.92
CA SER A 222 -4.15 -19.54 7.59
C SER A 222 -5.62 -19.13 7.76
N ASP A 223 -6.48 -20.09 8.10
CA ASP A 223 -7.92 -19.86 8.26
C ASP A 223 -8.26 -18.73 9.24
N LYS A 224 -7.45 -18.55 10.29
CA LYS A 224 -7.61 -17.43 11.23
C LYS A 224 -7.51 -16.06 10.55
N HIS A 225 -6.63 -15.92 9.56
CA HIS A 225 -6.47 -14.67 8.80
C HIS A 225 -7.66 -14.46 7.87
N ILE A 226 -8.11 -15.52 7.20
CA ILE A 226 -9.29 -15.51 6.32
C ILE A 226 -10.54 -15.12 7.09
N VAL A 227 -10.79 -15.73 8.25
CA VAL A 227 -11.94 -15.43 9.11
C VAL A 227 -11.96 -13.97 9.55
N VAL A 228 -10.81 -13.40 9.89
CA VAL A 228 -10.70 -11.97 10.24
C VAL A 228 -11.05 -11.08 9.04
N ALA A 229 -10.56 -11.41 7.85
CA ALA A 229 -10.89 -10.68 6.62
C ALA A 229 -12.38 -10.81 6.26
N MET A 230 -12.95 -12.01 6.32
CA MET A 230 -14.37 -12.26 6.09
C MET A 230 -15.25 -11.47 7.05
N ALA A 231 -14.90 -11.45 8.34
CA ALA A 231 -15.64 -10.68 9.34
C ALA A 231 -15.63 -9.17 9.06
N ALA A 232 -14.53 -8.64 8.49
CA ALA A 232 -14.47 -7.24 8.07
C ALA A 232 -15.36 -6.98 6.85
N MET A 233 -15.34 -7.88 5.86
CA MET A 233 -16.14 -7.76 4.64
C MET A 233 -17.64 -7.86 4.92
N GLN A 234 -18.07 -8.90 5.65
CA GLN A 234 -19.46 -9.08 6.05
C GLN A 234 -19.93 -7.96 6.98
N GLY A 235 -19.04 -7.46 7.85
CA GLY A 235 -19.33 -6.32 8.71
C GLY A 235 -19.57 -5.03 7.90
N LEU A 236 -18.84 -4.86 6.79
CA LEU A 236 -19.03 -3.74 5.86
C LEU A 236 -20.34 -3.88 5.09
N GLU A 237 -20.63 -5.06 4.54
CA GLU A 237 -21.87 -5.35 3.84
C GLU A 237 -23.10 -5.05 4.71
N LYS A 238 -23.11 -5.54 5.95
CA LYS A 238 -24.17 -5.24 6.93
C LYS A 238 -24.28 -3.77 7.30
N ALA A 239 -23.19 -3.01 7.18
CA ALA A 239 -23.20 -1.58 7.50
C ALA A 239 -23.76 -0.75 6.33
N GLU A 240 -23.42 -1.10 5.09
CA GLU A 240 -23.93 -0.43 3.89
C GLU A 240 -25.41 -0.78 3.65
N LEU A 241 -25.79 -2.07 3.73
CA LEU A 241 -27.17 -2.52 3.50
C LEU A 241 -28.19 -2.01 4.54
N LYS A 242 -27.75 -1.55 5.72
CA LYS A 242 -28.65 -0.96 6.73
C LYS A 242 -28.99 0.51 6.47
N ASN A 243 -28.36 1.13 5.46
CA ASN A 243 -28.57 2.52 5.08
C ASN A 243 -29.27 2.69 3.72
N ASP A 244 -29.50 1.60 2.99
CA ASP A 244 -30.41 1.53 1.84
C ASP A 244 -31.81 1.10 2.32
#